data_AF-A0A354PEG7-F1
#
_entry.id   AF-A0A354PEG7-F1
#
_cell.length_a   1.000
_cell.length_b   1.000
_cell.length_c   1.000
_cell.angle_alpha   90.00
_cell.angle_beta   90.00
_cell.angle_gamma   90.00
#
_symmetry.space_group_name_H-M   'P 1'
#
loop_
_entity.id
_entity.type
_entity.pdbx_description
1 polymer ?
#
loop_
_entity_poly.entity_id
_entity_poly.type
_entity_poly.pdbx_seq_one_letter_code
_entity_poly.pdbx_strand_id
1 'polypeptide(L)' 'SNTIMAVLGHNADPSKRGNFKVPQSEWIEGIFSGTHGSYWDAQGNLYIQDWNVSGRIMKLVRVK' A
#
# COMPACT_ATOMS: atom_id res chain seq x y z
N SER A 1 -18.70 -3.37 18.65
CA SER A 1 -17.23 -3.42 18.64
C SER A 1 -16.74 -3.00 17.27
N ASN A 2 -15.57 -2.37 17.18
CA ASN A 2 -14.95 -2.12 15.88
C ASN A 2 -14.43 -3.46 15.33
N THR A 3 -14.69 -3.72 14.05
CA THR A 3 -14.31 -4.96 13.37
C THR A 3 -13.54 -4.62 12.11
N ILE A 4 -12.44 -5.32 11.85
CA ILE A 4 -11.68 -5.17 10.61
C ILE A 4 -12.53 -5.75 9.47
N MET A 5 -12.87 -4.91 8.50
CA MET A 5 -13.65 -5.32 7.32
C MET A 5 -12.76 -5.81 6.17
N ALA A 6 -11.55 -5.25 6.04
CA ALA A 6 -10.59 -5.62 5.02
C ALA A 6 -9.17 -5.21 5.42
N VAL A 7 -8.18 -5.93 4.89
CA VAL A 7 -6.75 -5.58 4.94
C VAL A 7 -6.26 -5.55 3.50
N LEU A 8 -5.77 -4.40 3.03
CA LEU A 8 -5.30 -4.21 1.66
C LEU A 8 -3.78 -4.10 1.63
N GLY A 9 -3.16 -4.80 0.67
CA GLY A 9 -1.72 -4.78 0.43
C GLY A 9 -0.83 -5.18 1.59
N HIS A 10 -1.30 -6.15 2.37
CA HIS A 10 -0.51 -6.80 3.41
C HIS A 10 0.76 -7.43 2.84
N ASN A 11 1.91 -7.10 3.42
CA ASN A 11 3.16 -7.77 3.11
C ASN A 11 3.40 -8.92 4.08
N ALA A 12 3.40 -10.14 3.55
CA ALA A 12 3.62 -11.36 4.32
C ALA A 12 5.06 -11.48 4.82
N ASP A 13 6.03 -10.83 4.16
CA ASP A 13 7.43 -10.78 4.59
C ASP A 13 7.62 -9.72 5.69
N PRO A 14 7.88 -10.10 6.95
CA PRO A 14 8.08 -9.16 8.04
C PRO A 14 9.28 -8.23 7.83
N SER A 15 10.30 -8.66 7.08
CA SER A 15 11.52 -7.87 6.83
C SER A 15 11.30 -6.68 5.91
N LYS A 16 10.20 -6.70 5.15
CA LYS A 16 9.81 -5.65 4.20
C LYS A 16 8.78 -4.68 4.79
N ARG A 17 8.14 -5.02 5.93
CA ARG A 17 7.18 -4.14 6.61
C ARG A 17 7.90 -3.02 7.37
N GLY A 18 7.43 -1.79 7.20
CA GLY A 18 8.06 -0.59 7.77
C GLY A 18 9.46 -0.29 7.22
N ASN A 19 9.81 -0.81 6.03
CA ASN A 19 11.18 -0.74 5.53
C ASN A 19 11.33 0.28 4.39
N PHE A 20 12.06 1.36 4.65
CA PHE A 20 12.39 2.39 3.66
C PHE A 20 13.26 1.88 2.50
N LYS A 21 14.13 0.90 2.76
CA LYS A 21 15.19 0.49 1.83
C LYS A 21 14.74 -0.56 0.81
N VAL A 22 13.43 -0.79 0.65
CA VAL A 22 12.92 -1.74 -0.36
C VAL A 22 13.14 -1.16 -1.76
N PRO A 23 14.05 -1.75 -2.58
CA PRO A 23 14.34 -1.24 -3.91
C PRO A 23 13.19 -1.55 -4.87
N GLN A 24 13.09 -0.77 -5.94
CA GLN A 24 12.03 -0.92 -6.93
C GLN A 24 11.97 -2.31 -7.58
N SER A 25 13.12 -2.97 -7.75
CA SER A 25 13.20 -4.33 -8.30
C SER A 25 12.52 -5.41 -7.45
N GLU A 26 12.25 -5.12 -6.19
CA GLU A 26 11.57 -6.03 -5.25
C GLU A 26 10.10 -5.67 -5.03
N TRP A 27 9.58 -4.67 -5.75
CA TRP A 27 8.18 -4.29 -5.61
C TRP A 27 7.27 -5.36 -6.18
N ILE A 28 6.27 -5.72 -5.38
CA ILE A 28 5.17 -6.58 -5.81
C ILE A 28 3.94 -5.69 -5.94
N GLU A 29 3.24 -5.80 -7.07
CA GLU A 29 2.02 -5.04 -7.32
C GLU A 29 0.96 -5.38 -6.26
N GLY A 30 0.29 -4.35 -5.74
CA GLY A 30 -0.70 -4.49 -4.68
C GLY A 30 -0.14 -4.79 -3.29
N ILE A 31 1.18 -4.92 -3.08
CA ILE A 31 1.81 -5.14 -1.76
C ILE A 31 2.59 -3.90 -1.32
N PHE A 32 2.45 -3.49 -0.06
CA PHE A 32 3.07 -2.28 0.47
C PHE A 32 4.14 -2.55 1.52
N SER A 33 5.14 -1.67 1.59
CA SER A 33 6.29 -1.83 2.48
C SER A 33 6.23 -0.83 3.65
N GLY A 34 5.77 0.40 3.42
CA GLY A 34 5.66 1.44 4.44
C GLY A 34 4.61 2.47 4.07
N THR A 35 3.32 2.13 4.20
CA THR A 35 2.23 3.07 3.90
C THR A 35 2.21 4.26 4.87
N HIS A 36 2.21 5.49 4.36
CA HIS A 36 2.19 6.72 5.17
C HIS A 36 1.03 7.67 4.84
N GLY A 37 0.31 7.42 3.75
CA GLY A 37 -0.82 8.23 3.35
C GLY A 37 -1.83 7.40 2.57
N SER A 38 -3.10 7.74 2.71
CA SER A 38 -4.16 7.20 1.87
C SER A 38 -5.26 8.22 1.61
N TYR A 39 -5.90 8.13 0.45
CA TYR A 39 -6.97 9.05 0.06
C TYR A 39 -7.95 8.38 -0.92
N TRP A 40 -9.25 8.64 -0.74
CA TRP A 40 -10.30 8.19 -1.65
C TRP A 40 -10.59 9.26 -2.70
N ASP A 41 -10.54 8.93 -3.98
CA ASP A 41 -11.09 9.83 -5.01
C ASP A 41 -12.62 9.78 -5.06
N ALA A 42 -13.20 10.73 -5.81
CA ALA A 42 -14.66 10.85 -5.97
C ALA A 42 -15.31 9.63 -6.65
N GLN A 43 -14.52 8.74 -7.27
CA GLN A 43 -15.00 7.49 -7.87
C GLN A 43 -14.88 6.29 -6.90
N GLY A 44 -14.34 6.52 -5.70
CA GLY A 44 -14.13 5.49 -4.69
C GLY A 44 -12.90 4.63 -4.94
N ASN A 45 -11.92 5.09 -5.72
CA ASN A 45 -10.61 4.44 -5.80
C ASN A 45 -9.74 4.88 -4.63
N LEU A 46 -8.85 3.99 -4.16
CA LEU A 46 -7.95 4.27 -3.05
C LEU A 46 -6.55 4.59 -3.58
N TYR A 47 -6.02 5.75 -3.22
CA TYR A 47 -4.60 6.06 -3.38
C TYR A 47 -3.86 5.68 -2.11
N ILE A 48 -2.67 5.10 -2.27
CA ILE A 48 -1.76 4.78 -1.18
C ILE A 48 -0.40 5.40 -1.47
N GLN A 49 0.13 6.14 -0.49
CA GLN A 49 1.51 6.56 -0.48
C GLN A 49 2.35 5.53 0.28
N ASP A 50 3.27 4.91 -0.44
CA ASP A 50 4.21 3.94 0.09
C ASP A 50 5.60 4.58 0.19
N TRP A 51 6.07 4.69 1.42
CA TRP A 51 7.36 5.27 1.78
C TRP A 51 8.46 4.23 1.59
N ASN A 52 9.22 4.42 0.52
CA ASN A 52 10.42 3.67 0.20
C ASN A 52 11.45 4.61 -0.46
N VAL A 53 12.65 4.10 -0.75
CA VAL A 53 13.80 4.88 -1.26
C VAL A 53 13.51 5.67 -2.54
N SER A 54 12.59 5.19 -3.37
CA SER A 54 12.21 5.84 -4.62
C SER A 54 10.93 6.69 -4.52
N GLY A 55 10.16 6.50 -3.45
CA GLY A 55 8.78 6.98 -3.34
C GLY A 55 7.84 6.23 -4.27
N ARG A 56 6.65 5.88 -3.79
CA ARG A 56 5.64 5.18 -4.61
C ARG A 56 4.24 5.62 -4.27
N ILE A 57 3.45 5.91 -5.31
CA ILE A 57 2.00 6.11 -5.22
C ILE A 57 1.32 4.98 -6.00
N MET A 58 0.36 4.30 -5.38
CA MET A 58 -0.45 3.24 -6.01
C MET A 58 -1.93 3.64 -5.99
N LYS A 59 -2.63 3.44 -7.10
CA LYS A 59 -4.09 3.59 -7.19
C LYS A 59 -4.73 2.21 -7.23
N LEU A 60 -5.47 1.84 -6.19
CA LEU A 60 -6.33 0.67 -6.19
C LEU A 60 -7.69 1.05 -6.79
N VAL A 61 -8.00 0.45 -7.93
CA VAL A 61 -9.25 0.72 -8.65
C VAL A 61 -10.39 -0.05 -8.00
N ARG A 62 -11.50 0.64 -7.75
CA ARG A 62 -12.72 0.01 -7.26
C ARG A 62 -13.26 -0.96 -8.31
N VAL A 63 -13.40 -2.23 -7.94
CA VAL A 63 -14.11 -3.23 -8.74
C VAL A 63 -15.62 -3.13 -8.51
N LYS A 64 -16.41 -3.43 -9.55
CA LYS A 64 -17.88 -3.45 -9.49
C LYS A 64 -18.39 -4.80 -9.02
#